data_AF-A0A645DZ63-F1
#
_entry.id   AF-A0A645DZ63-F1
#
_cell.length_a   1.000
_cell.length_b   1.000
_cell.length_c   1.000
_cell.angle_alpha   90.00
_cell.angle_beta   90.00
_cell.angle_gamma   90.00
#
_symmetry.space_group_name_H-M   'P 1'
#
loop_
_entity.id
_entity.type
_entity.pdbx_description
1 polymer ?
#
loop_
_entity_poly.entity_id
_entity_poly.type
_entity_poly.pdbx_seq_one_letter_code
_entity_poly.pdbx_strand_id
1 'polypeptide(L)'
;MVVFALAGLLFIPPHRGVPWTGFIICMAVAFLFACNFVIGMVGVIKVIPARRLMRRYKRHKRHDFTDSCHCLYCGKLNLHDWDGCICTRCGARRDKEHDWDGCICRRCGQRKFSDDEGHVWDGCVCTVCGARRDKGHDVENCICRRCGGAVHEWQEVGREFVMDQVYARDFAESDDHYGWAYPEDVGWDSVTYRCTVCGKEKTEKENSFFC
;
A
#
# COMPACT_ATOMS: atom_id res chain seq x y z
N MET A 1 48.43 -45.38 -0.18
CA MET A 1 49.25 -46.50 0.33
C MET A 1 50.39 -45.91 1.15
N VAL A 2 50.75 -46.56 2.25
CA VAL A 2 51.73 -46.14 3.29
C VAL A 2 51.14 -45.18 4.34
N VAL A 3 51.04 -45.43 5.64
CA VAL A 3 51.19 -46.60 6.53
C VAL A 3 50.29 -46.24 7.74
N PHE A 4 49.25 -47.03 8.02
CA PHE A 4 48.53 -47.00 9.29
C PHE A 4 49.41 -47.72 10.32
N ALA A 5 50.35 -47.01 10.95
CA ALA A 5 51.06 -47.49 12.12
C ALA A 5 50.30 -47.02 13.37
N LEU A 6 49.10 -47.59 13.60
CA LEU A 6 48.50 -47.57 14.92
C LEU A 6 49.24 -48.60 15.75
N ALA A 7 50.29 -48.11 16.41
CA ALA A 7 51.01 -48.80 17.46
C ALA A 7 50.01 -49.41 18.45
N GLY A 8 50.08 -50.73 18.56
CA GLY A 8 49.48 -51.47 19.66
C GLY A 8 50.10 -50.99 20.97
N LEU A 9 49.43 -50.06 21.64
CA LEU A 9 49.60 -49.84 23.05
C LEU A 9 48.60 -50.73 23.77
N LEU A 10 49.08 -51.97 23.97
CA LEU A 10 48.86 -52.81 25.14
C LEU A 10 47.83 -52.23 26.12
N PHE A 11 46.63 -52.80 26.10
CA PHE A 11 45.63 -52.67 27.16
C PHE A 11 46.17 -53.42 28.39
N ILE A 12 47.13 -52.82 29.09
CA ILE A 12 47.60 -53.31 30.40
C ILE A 12 46.54 -52.84 31.39
N PRO A 13 45.72 -53.73 31.99
CA PRO A 13 44.81 -53.31 33.05
C PRO A 13 45.64 -52.74 34.19
N PRO A 14 45.26 -51.59 34.78
CA PRO A 14 45.97 -51.08 35.94
C PRO A 14 45.83 -52.08 37.08
N HIS A 15 46.96 -52.69 37.45
CA HIS A 15 47.12 -53.40 38.71
C HIS A 15 46.73 -52.48 39.87
N ARG A 16 46.05 -53.06 40.86
CA ARG A 16 45.49 -52.41 42.05
C ARG A 16 46.49 -51.41 42.66
N GLY A 17 46.14 -50.12 42.68
CA GLY A 17 46.86 -49.12 43.47
C GLY A 17 47.13 -47.76 42.81
N VAL A 18 46.75 -47.52 41.55
CA VAL A 18 46.96 -46.21 40.90
C VAL A 18 45.64 -45.40 40.88
N PRO A 19 45.62 -44.15 41.38
CA PRO A 19 44.40 -43.34 41.44
C PRO A 19 43.90 -42.97 40.04
N TRP A 20 42.59 -43.11 39.82
CA TRP A 20 41.88 -42.88 38.56
C TRP A 20 42.03 -41.45 37.98
N THR A 21 42.56 -40.52 38.77
CA THR A 21 42.76 -39.11 38.39
C THR A 21 43.73 -38.94 37.22
N GLY A 22 44.78 -39.77 37.12
CA GLY A 22 45.75 -39.66 36.03
C GLY A 22 45.19 -40.05 34.66
N PHE A 23 44.30 -41.05 34.61
CA PHE A 23 43.71 -41.54 33.36
C PHE A 23 42.69 -40.55 32.78
N ILE A 24 41.91 -39.89 33.66
CA ILE A 24 40.93 -38.87 33.29
C ILE A 24 41.63 -37.63 32.71
N ILE A 25 42.76 -37.21 33.31
CA ILE A 25 43.53 -36.06 32.81
C ILE A 25 44.11 -36.37 31.43
N CYS A 26 44.63 -37.59 31.21
CA CYS A 26 45.20 -37.97 29.92
C CYS A 26 44.13 -37.98 28.81
N MET A 27 42.93 -38.51 29.11
CA MET A 27 41.79 -38.48 28.20
C MET A 27 41.30 -37.05 27.92
N ALA A 28 41.24 -36.18 28.94
CA ALA A 28 40.83 -34.79 28.78
C ALA A 28 41.80 -33.99 27.89
N VAL A 29 43.11 -34.18 28.06
CA VAL A 29 44.13 -33.53 27.22
C VAL A 29 44.02 -34.02 25.77
N ALA A 30 43.85 -35.33 25.54
CA ALA A 30 43.64 -35.88 24.20
C ALA A 30 42.39 -35.31 23.51
N PHE A 31 41.29 -35.14 24.26
CA PHE A 31 40.05 -34.53 23.75
C PHE A 31 40.22 -33.04 23.40
N LEU A 32 40.97 -32.28 24.20
CA LEU A 32 41.27 -30.87 23.93
C LEU A 32 42.14 -30.70 22.68
N PHE A 33 43.10 -31.60 22.43
CA PHE A 33 43.89 -31.59 21.20
C PHE A 33 43.04 -31.96 19.97
N ALA A 34 42.15 -32.94 20.10
CA ALA A 34 41.21 -33.29 19.02
C ALA A 34 40.23 -32.15 18.69
N CYS A 35 39.65 -31.49 19.70
CA CYS A 35 38.77 -30.35 19.51
C CYS A 35 39.49 -29.15 18.86
N ASN A 36 40.70 -28.82 19.30
CA ASN A 36 41.48 -27.75 18.68
C ASN A 36 41.84 -28.07 17.21
N PHE A 37 42.08 -29.33 16.88
CA PHE A 37 42.38 -29.75 15.49
C PHE A 37 41.16 -29.62 14.57
N VAL A 38 39.96 -29.98 15.05
CA VAL A 38 38.71 -29.82 14.30
C VAL A 38 38.36 -28.33 14.13
N ILE A 39 38.53 -27.51 15.18
CA ILE A 39 38.30 -26.06 15.09
C ILE A 39 39.31 -25.39 14.13
N GLY A 40 40.57 -25.85 14.13
CA GLY A 40 41.60 -25.39 13.19
C GLY A 40 41.32 -25.73 11.72
N MET A 41 40.72 -26.89 11.45
CA MET A 41 40.31 -27.31 10.09
C MET A 41 39.11 -26.49 9.56
N VAL A 42 38.17 -26.10 10.43
CA VAL A 42 37.02 -25.25 10.03
C VAL A 42 37.47 -23.81 9.72
N GLY A 43 38.59 -23.34 10.30
CA GLY A 43 39.17 -22.03 10.03
C GLY A 43 39.76 -21.81 8.62
N VAL A 44 39.81 -22.85 7.77
CA VAL A 44 40.35 -22.77 6.40
C VAL A 44 39.26 -22.72 5.33
N ILE A 45 37.98 -22.76 5.71
CA ILE A 45 36.92 -22.24 4.84
C ILE A 45 37.08 -20.73 4.85
N LYS A 46 37.96 -20.24 3.97
CA LYS A 46 37.98 -18.86 3.53
C LYS A 46 36.55 -18.55 3.12
N VAL A 47 35.81 -17.90 4.00
CA VAL A 47 34.69 -17.04 3.63
C VAL A 47 35.29 -16.15 2.56
N ILE A 48 35.05 -16.50 1.29
CA ILE A 48 35.30 -15.59 0.17
C ILE A 48 34.47 -14.40 0.58
N PRO A 49 35.07 -13.27 0.98
CA PRO A 49 34.26 -12.14 1.36
C PRO A 49 33.51 -11.77 0.09
N ALA A 50 32.18 -11.91 0.11
CA ALA A 50 31.25 -11.52 -0.95
C ALA A 50 31.39 -10.04 -1.37
N ARG A 51 32.35 -9.32 -0.78
CA ARG A 51 32.80 -7.98 -1.16
C ARG A 51 33.56 -7.91 -2.49
N ARG A 52 34.09 -9.01 -3.05
CA ARG A 52 34.77 -8.97 -4.37
C ARG A 52 33.83 -9.06 -5.58
N LEU A 53 32.62 -9.62 -5.44
CA LEU A 53 31.64 -9.67 -6.54
C LEU A 53 30.81 -8.37 -6.63
N MET A 54 30.67 -7.62 -5.55
CA MET A 54 29.91 -6.35 -5.49
C MET A 54 30.75 -5.10 -5.81
N ARG A 55 31.95 -5.24 -6.39
CA ARG A 55 32.78 -4.09 -6.84
C ARG A 55 32.81 -3.88 -8.35
N ARG A 56 32.24 -4.79 -9.16
CA ARG A 56 32.25 -4.67 -10.63
C ARG A 56 31.05 -3.93 -11.22
N TYR A 57 30.04 -3.61 -10.42
CA TYR A 57 28.82 -2.91 -10.88
C TYR A 57 28.97 -1.38 -11.00
N LYS A 58 30.03 -0.78 -10.44
CA LYS A 58 30.16 0.70 -10.34
C LYS A 58 31.08 1.35 -11.39
N ARG A 59 31.38 0.70 -12.51
CA ARG A 59 32.30 1.29 -13.52
C ARG A 59 31.93 1.02 -14.97
N HIS A 60 30.68 1.23 -15.38
CA HIS A 60 30.44 1.58 -16.78
C HIS A 60 30.96 3.02 -17.02
N LYS A 61 31.76 3.21 -18.06
CA LYS A 61 32.39 4.50 -18.38
C LYS A 61 31.43 5.49 -19.04
N ARG A 62 30.27 5.02 -19.48
CA ARG A 62 29.29 5.81 -20.22
C ARG A 62 27.91 5.46 -19.69
N HIS A 63 27.20 6.48 -19.22
CA HIS A 63 25.80 6.33 -18.84
C HIS A 63 24.98 6.29 -20.13
N ASP A 64 24.28 5.17 -20.34
CA ASP A 64 23.31 5.04 -21.42
C ASP A 64 21.93 5.39 -20.85
N PHE A 65 21.26 6.37 -21.46
CA PHE A 65 20.02 6.98 -20.99
C PHE A 65 18.94 6.88 -22.10
N THR A 66 18.96 5.78 -22.85
CA THR A 66 18.30 5.68 -24.16
C THR A 66 16.79 5.87 -24.07
N ASP A 67 16.11 5.42 -23.01
CA ASP A 67 14.65 5.62 -22.82
C ASP A 67 14.23 5.94 -21.36
N SER A 68 15.21 6.18 -20.50
CA SER A 68 15.00 6.45 -19.08
C SER A 68 15.88 7.60 -18.60
N CYS A 69 15.28 8.54 -17.86
CA CYS A 69 16.03 9.59 -17.15
C CYS A 69 16.82 9.06 -15.95
N HIS A 70 16.85 7.74 -15.76
CA HIS A 70 17.73 7.06 -14.84
C HIS A 70 18.64 6.09 -15.61
N CYS A 71 19.88 6.02 -15.17
CA CYS A 71 20.85 5.03 -15.60
C CYS A 71 20.43 3.63 -15.14
N LEU A 72 20.14 2.73 -16.08
CA LEU A 72 19.70 1.35 -15.78
C LEU A 72 20.68 0.57 -14.88
N TYR A 73 21.98 0.85 -15.04
CA TYR A 73 23.07 0.14 -14.35
C TYR A 73 23.57 0.81 -13.06
N CYS A 74 23.08 1.99 -12.71
CA CYS A 74 23.66 2.73 -11.60
C CYS A 74 22.67 3.60 -10.83
N GLY A 75 21.43 3.71 -11.32
CA GLY A 75 20.38 4.53 -10.71
C GLY A 75 20.68 6.03 -10.73
N LYS A 76 21.81 6.48 -11.29
CA LYS A 76 22.07 7.92 -11.42
C LYS A 76 21.01 8.54 -12.32
N LEU A 77 20.34 9.54 -11.77
CA LEU A 77 19.41 10.37 -12.51
C LEU A 77 20.20 11.25 -13.48
N ASN A 78 19.73 11.31 -14.72
CA ASN A 78 20.07 12.37 -15.64
C ASN A 78 19.09 13.53 -15.43
N LEU A 79 19.47 14.71 -15.90
CA LEU A 79 18.53 15.81 -16.05
C LEU A 79 17.42 15.39 -17.02
N HIS A 80 16.18 15.65 -16.64
CA HIS A 80 15.03 15.46 -17.52
C HIS A 80 15.11 16.46 -18.68
N ASP A 81 14.88 15.96 -19.89
CA ASP A 81 14.72 16.78 -21.08
C ASP A 81 13.23 17.08 -21.26
N TRP A 82 12.82 18.30 -20.91
CA TRP A 82 11.41 18.69 -20.82
C TRP A 82 10.95 19.37 -22.09
N ASP A 83 9.87 18.87 -22.70
CA ASP A 83 9.08 19.60 -23.68
C ASP A 83 7.77 20.02 -23.00
N GLY A 84 7.82 21.18 -22.33
CA GLY A 84 6.72 21.66 -21.48
C GLY A 84 6.51 20.75 -20.27
N CYS A 85 5.29 20.29 -20.03
CA CYS A 85 4.95 19.47 -18.86
C CYS A 85 5.32 17.97 -18.98
N ILE A 86 5.89 17.52 -20.11
CA ILE A 86 6.28 16.12 -20.34
C ILE A 86 7.77 16.02 -20.64
N CYS A 87 8.44 15.03 -20.08
CA CYS A 87 9.80 14.69 -20.46
C CYS A 87 9.80 13.87 -21.77
N THR A 88 10.50 14.35 -22.80
CA THR A 88 10.59 13.72 -24.13
C THR A 88 11.19 12.32 -24.09
N ARG A 89 12.03 12.05 -23.08
CA ARG A 89 12.79 10.79 -22.96
C ARG A 89 12.06 9.73 -22.15
N CYS A 90 11.45 10.10 -21.03
CA CYS A 90 10.85 9.13 -20.10
C CYS A 90 9.34 9.28 -19.90
N GLY A 91 8.71 10.28 -20.52
CA GLY A 91 7.28 10.55 -20.37
C GLY A 91 6.86 11.06 -18.99
N ALA A 92 7.82 11.33 -18.08
CA ALA A 92 7.51 11.89 -16.77
C ALA A 92 6.75 13.21 -16.92
N ARG A 93 5.81 13.44 -16.02
CA ARG A 93 4.98 14.65 -15.98
C ARG A 93 5.45 15.57 -14.86
N ARG A 94 5.37 16.88 -15.07
CA ARG A 94 5.61 17.89 -14.04
C ARG A 94 4.49 18.92 -14.03
N ASP A 95 4.28 19.57 -12.90
CA ASP A 95 3.21 20.56 -12.68
C ASP A 95 3.52 21.95 -13.26
N LYS A 96 4.53 22.07 -14.11
CA LYS A 96 5.01 23.36 -14.66
C LYS A 96 5.04 23.31 -16.18
N GLU A 97 4.91 24.47 -16.81
CA GLU A 97 4.98 24.65 -18.27
C GLU A 97 3.95 23.79 -19.03
N HIS A 98 2.73 23.74 -18.50
CA HIS A 98 1.60 23.18 -19.20
C HIS A 98 1.12 24.12 -20.31
N ASP A 99 0.89 23.55 -21.49
CA ASP A 99 0.24 24.19 -22.62
C ASP A 99 -1.27 23.93 -22.53
N TRP A 100 -2.02 24.92 -22.04
CA TRP A 100 -3.44 24.78 -21.70
C TRP A 100 -4.34 25.18 -22.88
N ASP A 101 -5.28 24.31 -23.21
CA ASP A 101 -6.43 24.59 -24.07
C ASP A 101 -7.68 24.63 -23.19
N GLY A 102 -8.07 25.82 -22.75
CA GLY A 102 -9.10 25.98 -21.73
C GLY A 102 -8.71 25.28 -20.42
N CYS A 103 -9.44 24.20 -20.09
CA CYS A 103 -9.30 23.47 -18.84
C CYS A 103 -8.45 22.18 -18.95
N ILE A 104 -7.93 21.83 -20.13
CA ILE A 104 -7.05 20.66 -20.32
C ILE A 104 -5.69 21.04 -20.89
N CYS A 105 -4.64 20.35 -20.49
CA CYS A 105 -3.34 20.51 -21.12
C CYS A 105 -3.28 19.70 -22.41
N ARG A 106 -2.96 20.34 -23.55
CA ARG A 106 -2.84 19.66 -24.86
C ARG A 106 -1.79 18.56 -24.89
N ARG A 107 -0.78 18.69 -24.03
CA ARG A 107 0.37 17.77 -23.97
C ARG A 107 0.09 16.58 -23.06
N CYS A 108 -0.29 16.82 -21.80
CA CYS A 108 -0.43 15.75 -20.81
C CYS A 108 -1.88 15.35 -20.48
N GLY A 109 -2.87 16.07 -20.99
CA GLY A 109 -4.29 15.84 -20.71
C GLY A 109 -4.71 16.16 -19.26
N GLN A 110 -3.82 16.75 -18.46
CA GLN A 110 -4.14 17.14 -17.09
C GLN A 110 -5.23 18.21 -17.11
N ARG A 111 -6.09 18.22 -16.09
CA ARG A 111 -7.11 19.26 -15.91
C ARG A 111 -6.50 20.38 -15.08
N LYS A 112 -6.68 21.62 -15.53
CA LYS A 112 -6.16 22.82 -14.84
C LYS A 112 -6.98 23.17 -13.60
N PHE A 113 -8.30 23.08 -13.75
CA PHE A 113 -9.29 23.45 -12.75
C PHE A 113 -10.10 22.21 -12.40
N SER A 114 -10.23 21.93 -11.10
CA SER A 114 -11.07 20.85 -10.58
C SER A 114 -12.53 21.27 -10.40
N ASP A 115 -12.75 22.56 -10.30
CA ASP A 115 -14.00 23.26 -10.05
C ASP A 115 -14.57 23.88 -11.35
N ASP A 116 -15.70 24.58 -11.24
CA ASP A 116 -16.40 25.19 -12.38
C ASP A 116 -15.59 26.30 -13.07
N GLU A 117 -14.54 26.81 -12.42
CA GLU A 117 -13.70 27.91 -12.92
C GLU A 117 -12.90 27.50 -14.17
N GLY A 118 -12.88 28.39 -15.16
CA GLY A 118 -12.07 28.20 -16.38
C GLY A 118 -12.54 27.08 -17.33
N HIS A 119 -13.68 26.44 -17.05
CA HIS A 119 -14.36 25.55 -17.99
C HIS A 119 -15.34 26.34 -18.88
N VAL A 120 -15.35 26.01 -20.17
CA VAL A 120 -16.37 26.51 -21.10
C VAL A 120 -17.53 25.53 -21.10
N TRP A 121 -18.63 25.93 -20.45
CA TRP A 121 -19.80 25.07 -20.22
C TRP A 121 -20.87 25.27 -21.29
N ASP A 122 -21.33 24.17 -21.88
CA ASP A 122 -22.58 24.12 -22.62
C ASP A 122 -23.61 23.34 -21.78
N GLY A 123 -24.26 24.04 -20.85
CA GLY A 123 -25.23 23.47 -19.92
C GLY A 123 -24.52 22.73 -18.78
N CYS A 124 -24.69 21.41 -18.71
CA CYS A 124 -24.07 20.54 -17.71
C CYS A 124 -22.77 19.87 -18.18
N VAL A 125 -22.32 20.11 -19.41
CA VAL A 125 -21.11 19.49 -19.99
C VAL A 125 -20.12 20.56 -20.45
N CYS A 126 -18.84 20.39 -20.13
CA CYS A 126 -17.78 21.25 -20.64
C CYS A 126 -17.43 20.86 -22.08
N THR A 127 -17.44 21.82 -23.00
CA THR A 127 -17.16 21.59 -24.44
C THR A 127 -15.71 21.20 -24.71
N VAL A 128 -14.80 21.56 -23.79
CA VAL A 128 -13.36 21.35 -23.95
C VAL A 128 -12.91 20.02 -23.35
N CYS A 129 -13.39 19.66 -22.15
CA CYS A 129 -12.91 18.48 -21.42
C CYS A 129 -13.97 17.41 -21.15
N GLY A 130 -15.23 17.64 -21.55
CA GLY A 130 -16.34 16.72 -21.29
C GLY A 130 -16.68 16.54 -19.81
N ALA A 131 -16.13 17.37 -18.90
CA ALA A 131 -16.52 17.35 -17.50
C ALA A 131 -18.03 17.56 -17.38
N ARG A 132 -18.63 16.92 -16.37
CA ARG A 132 -20.04 17.09 -16.03
C ARG A 132 -20.15 17.83 -14.70
N ARG A 133 -21.17 18.65 -14.57
CA ARG A 133 -21.52 19.35 -13.32
C ARG A 133 -23.01 19.19 -13.03
N ASP A 134 -23.39 19.33 -11.77
CA ASP A 134 -24.78 19.14 -11.30
C ASP A 134 -25.72 20.31 -11.65
N LYS A 135 -25.21 21.34 -12.33
CA LYS A 135 -25.94 22.57 -12.70
C LYS A 135 -26.13 22.67 -14.20
N GLY A 136 -27.21 23.35 -14.62
CA GLY A 136 -27.48 23.61 -16.03
C GLY A 136 -27.91 22.38 -16.82
N HIS A 137 -28.53 21.40 -16.16
CA HIS A 137 -29.15 20.27 -16.83
C HIS A 137 -30.45 20.72 -17.53
N ASP A 138 -30.52 20.47 -18.83
CA ASP A 138 -31.77 20.54 -19.60
C ASP A 138 -32.44 19.16 -19.53
N VAL A 139 -33.43 19.01 -18.66
CA VAL A 139 -34.02 17.72 -18.27
C VAL A 139 -35.39 17.53 -18.92
N GLU A 140 -35.58 16.38 -19.56
CA GLU A 140 -36.87 15.93 -20.06
C GLU A 140 -37.09 14.47 -19.62
N ASN A 141 -38.26 14.15 -19.08
CA ASN A 141 -38.58 12.81 -18.57
C ASN A 141 -37.53 12.24 -17.60
N CYS A 142 -37.02 13.07 -16.68
CA CYS A 142 -35.94 12.74 -15.73
C CYS A 142 -34.60 12.41 -16.38
N ILE A 143 -34.39 12.70 -17.66
CA ILE A 143 -33.14 12.46 -18.37
C ILE A 143 -32.63 13.78 -18.92
N CYS A 144 -31.38 14.12 -18.62
CA CYS A 144 -30.76 15.31 -19.21
C CYS A 144 -30.43 15.06 -20.68
N ARG A 145 -30.96 15.88 -21.59
CA ARG A 145 -30.72 15.75 -23.04
C ARG A 145 -29.25 15.89 -23.43
N ARG A 146 -28.45 16.57 -22.60
CA ARG A 146 -27.03 16.86 -22.88
C ARG A 146 -26.09 15.78 -22.35
N CYS A 147 -26.26 15.34 -21.11
CA CYS A 147 -25.36 14.34 -20.52
C CYS A 147 -25.94 12.91 -20.50
N GLY A 148 -27.23 12.74 -20.80
CA GLY A 148 -27.93 11.46 -20.68
C GLY A 148 -28.09 10.96 -19.24
N GLY A 149 -27.67 11.75 -18.26
CA GLY A 149 -27.79 11.42 -16.85
C GLY A 149 -29.23 11.49 -16.37
N ALA A 150 -29.61 10.57 -15.48
CA ALA A 150 -30.89 10.63 -14.81
C ALA A 150 -30.86 11.74 -13.75
N VAL A 151 -31.70 12.75 -13.91
CA VAL A 151 -31.87 13.84 -12.95
C VAL A 151 -33.27 13.73 -12.38
N HIS A 152 -33.34 13.49 -11.09
CA HIS A 152 -34.59 13.31 -10.37
C HIS A 152 -34.79 14.46 -9.40
N GLU A 153 -35.95 15.11 -9.49
CA GLU A 153 -36.46 15.99 -8.46
C GLU A 153 -37.23 15.14 -7.45
N TRP A 154 -36.64 14.96 -6.27
CA TRP A 154 -37.14 14.09 -5.20
C TRP A 154 -37.96 14.90 -4.20
N GLN A 155 -39.16 14.42 -3.88
CA GLN A 155 -40.01 14.97 -2.84
C GLN A 155 -40.21 13.94 -1.73
N GLU A 156 -40.10 14.36 -0.46
CA GLU A 156 -40.41 13.50 0.69
C GLU A 156 -41.90 13.11 0.66
N VAL A 157 -42.16 11.81 0.74
CA VAL A 157 -43.52 11.24 0.79
C VAL A 157 -43.79 10.42 2.05
N GLY A 158 -42.75 10.08 2.82
CA GLY A 158 -42.90 9.41 4.09
C GLY A 158 -41.62 9.44 4.92
N ARG A 159 -41.76 9.46 6.23
CA ARG A 159 -40.67 9.41 7.20
C ARG A 159 -41.07 8.49 8.35
N GLU A 160 -40.23 7.51 8.64
CA GLU A 160 -40.45 6.55 9.72
C GLU A 160 -39.19 6.45 10.58
N PHE A 161 -39.33 6.56 11.89
CA PHE A 161 -38.22 6.38 12.82
C PHE A 161 -37.95 4.89 13.02
N VAL A 162 -36.70 4.46 12.77
CA VAL A 162 -36.26 3.07 12.92
C VAL A 162 -35.22 2.99 14.03
N MET A 163 -35.52 2.22 15.06
CA MET A 163 -34.60 1.97 16.17
C MET A 163 -33.53 0.94 15.77
N ASP A 164 -32.27 1.16 16.15
CA ASP A 164 -31.21 0.18 15.96
C ASP A 164 -31.44 -1.01 16.91
N GLN A 165 -31.53 -2.22 16.35
CA GLN A 165 -31.89 -3.43 17.09
C GLN A 165 -30.83 -3.83 18.13
N VAL A 166 -29.60 -3.32 17.99
CA VAL A 166 -28.50 -3.59 18.92
C VAL A 166 -28.75 -2.97 20.30
N TYR A 167 -29.41 -1.81 20.37
CA TYR A 167 -29.73 -1.13 21.63
C TYR A 167 -31.00 -1.64 22.32
N ALA A 168 -31.87 -2.37 21.62
CA ALA A 168 -33.13 -2.86 22.19
C ALA A 168 -32.93 -4.03 23.20
N ARG A 169 -31.83 -4.79 23.11
CA ARG A 169 -31.57 -5.94 23.99
C ARG A 169 -30.96 -5.56 25.34
N ASP A 170 -30.09 -4.55 25.38
CA ASP A 170 -29.36 -4.19 26.62
C ASP A 170 -30.22 -3.38 27.61
N PHE A 171 -31.34 -2.81 27.15
CA PHE A 171 -32.32 -2.12 28.01
C PHE A 171 -33.27 -3.05 28.77
N ALA A 172 -33.36 -4.33 28.40
CA ALA A 172 -34.27 -5.27 29.04
C ALA A 172 -33.67 -5.96 30.29
N GLU A 173 -32.38 -5.74 30.60
CA GLU A 173 -31.63 -6.57 31.56
C GLU A 173 -30.79 -5.79 32.58
N SER A 174 -30.83 -4.45 32.60
CA SER A 174 -29.97 -3.60 33.45
C SER A 174 -30.82 -2.68 34.35
N ASP A 175 -30.84 -2.97 35.66
CA ASP A 175 -31.59 -2.22 36.69
C ASP A 175 -30.77 -1.07 37.31
N ASP A 176 -29.55 -0.82 36.82
CA ASP A 176 -28.55 -0.03 37.52
C ASP A 176 -27.55 0.69 36.61
N HIS A 177 -28.00 1.66 35.79
CA HIS A 177 -27.13 2.80 35.45
C HIS A 177 -27.87 4.06 34.99
N TYR A 178 -27.62 5.16 35.71
CA TYR A 178 -27.96 6.52 35.32
C TYR A 178 -27.08 6.92 34.11
N GLY A 179 -27.54 6.59 32.91
CA GLY A 179 -26.96 7.05 31.65
C GLY A 179 -28.10 7.21 30.65
N TRP A 180 -28.68 8.42 30.59
CA TRP A 180 -29.67 8.76 29.57
C TRP A 180 -28.95 8.74 28.22
N ALA A 181 -28.95 7.60 27.52
CA ALA A 181 -28.63 7.58 26.11
C ALA A 181 -29.70 8.42 25.40
N TYR A 182 -29.29 9.52 24.79
CA TYR A 182 -30.21 10.37 24.06
C TYR A 182 -30.76 9.59 22.86
N PRO A 183 -32.05 9.72 22.51
CA PRO A 183 -32.67 9.04 21.36
C PRO A 183 -31.92 9.23 20.04
N GLU A 184 -31.11 10.29 19.95
CA GLU A 184 -30.27 10.68 18.81
C GLU A 184 -29.15 9.66 18.49
N ASP A 185 -28.76 8.82 19.47
CA ASP A 185 -27.66 7.85 19.32
C ASP A 185 -28.13 6.41 19.03
N VAL A 186 -29.45 6.16 19.02
CA VAL A 186 -30.01 4.79 19.05
C VAL A 186 -30.95 4.47 17.88
N GLY A 187 -31.17 5.40 16.96
CA GLY A 187 -32.04 5.18 15.79
C GLY A 187 -31.76 6.13 14.64
N TRP A 188 -32.43 5.92 13.50
CA TRP A 188 -32.35 6.77 12.32
C TRP A 188 -33.72 6.98 11.70
N ASP A 189 -33.89 8.11 11.02
CA ASP A 189 -35.06 8.36 10.19
C ASP A 189 -34.90 7.64 8.85
N SER A 190 -35.86 6.78 8.52
CA SER A 190 -36.02 6.19 7.20
C SER A 190 -36.94 7.10 6.38
N VAL A 191 -36.35 7.89 5.48
CA VAL A 191 -37.08 8.87 4.66
C VAL A 191 -37.29 8.28 3.27
N THR A 192 -38.55 8.19 2.85
CA THR A 192 -38.94 7.78 1.50
C THR A 192 -39.22 9.00 0.65
N TYR A 193 -38.52 9.06 -0.48
CA TYR A 193 -38.61 10.08 -1.49
C TYR A 193 -39.26 9.53 -2.75
N ARG A 194 -40.13 10.32 -3.39
CA ARG A 194 -40.72 10.02 -4.70
C ARG A 194 -40.33 11.09 -5.70
N CYS A 195 -39.97 10.69 -6.91
CA CYS A 195 -39.72 11.62 -7.99
C CYS A 195 -41.05 12.18 -8.53
N THR A 196 -41.16 13.52 -8.60
CA THR A 196 -42.37 14.23 -9.03
C THR A 196 -42.74 13.96 -10.51
N VAL A 197 -41.74 13.64 -11.34
CA VAL A 197 -41.92 13.49 -12.79
C VAL A 197 -42.14 12.04 -13.21
N CYS A 198 -41.36 11.08 -12.67
CA CYS A 198 -41.44 9.67 -13.11
C CYS A 198 -42.02 8.71 -12.07
N GLY A 199 -42.31 9.17 -10.84
CA GLY A 199 -42.91 8.35 -9.80
C GLY A 199 -42.00 7.27 -9.21
N LYS A 200 -40.71 7.19 -9.60
CA LYS A 200 -39.74 6.33 -8.92
C LYS A 200 -39.64 6.71 -7.45
N GLU A 201 -39.33 5.72 -6.61
CA GLU A 201 -39.16 5.90 -5.18
C GLU A 201 -37.76 5.48 -4.75
N LYS A 202 -37.22 6.18 -3.76
CA LYS A 202 -35.99 5.80 -3.05
C LYS A 202 -36.19 6.01 -1.56
N THR A 203 -35.56 5.18 -0.74
CA THR A 203 -35.58 5.33 0.71
C THR A 203 -34.15 5.50 1.19
N GLU A 204 -33.90 6.55 1.96
CA GLU A 204 -32.57 6.92 2.45
C GLU A 204 -32.59 6.98 3.99
N LYS A 205 -31.45 6.65 4.60
CA LYS A 205 -31.25 6.79 6.04
C LYS A 205 -30.75 8.20 6.31
N GLU A 206 -31.47 8.94 7.13
CA GLU A 206 -31.05 10.25 7.61
C GLU A 206 -30.86 10.18 9.12
N ASN A 207 -29.77 10.77 9.60
CA ASN A 207 -29.60 10.91 11.04
C ASN A 207 -30.72 11.85 11.52
N SER A 208 -31.43 11.44 12.56
CA SER A 208 -32.48 12.24 13.20
C SER A 208 -31.87 13.40 13.99
N PHE A 209 -31.14 14.30 13.32
CA PHE A 209 -30.69 15.57 13.89
C PHE A 209 -31.83 16.56 13.77
N PHE A 210 -32.65 16.68 14.81
CA PHE A 210 -33.44 17.87 15.04
C PHE A 210 -32.64 18.84 15.92
N CYS A 211 -32.47 20.07 15.44
CA CYS A 211 -32.05 21.22 16.25
C CYS A 211 -33.03 21.50 17.39
#